data_AF-A0A4R0YIM4-F1
#
_entry.id   AF-A0A4R0YIM4-F1
#
_cell.length_a   1.000
_cell.length_b   1.000
_cell.length_c   1.000
_cell.angle_alpha   90.00
_cell.angle_beta   90.00
_cell.angle_gamma   90.00
#
_symmetry.space_group_name_H-M   'P 1'
#
loop_
_entity.id
_entity.type
_entity.pdbx_description
1 polymer ?
#
loop_
_entity_poly.entity_id
_entity_poly.type
_entity_poly.pdbx_seq_one_letter_code
_entity_poly.pdbx_strand_id
1 'polypeptide(L)'
;MDRSVWKVVRMCVAVALISACSTMPLEPSKSEYAALSAEPAPSEWAEGSIWTFSFEESGKIYSFTYKVTKEPISDCASGAPLELVPVGEGANPKDAAAYRVFGRVLVINLNPRLCDSGGELRGVLDGPSFRGVYDGSTFISRGTRTEATGHRVDAQ
;
A
#
# COMPACT_ATOMS: atom_id res chain seq x y z
N MET A 1 -74.82 -14.53 7.64
CA MET A 1 -74.45 -15.89 7.19
C MET A 1 -73.37 -15.65 6.15
N ASP A 2 -72.09 -15.97 6.33
CA ASP A 2 -71.51 -17.24 6.77
C ASP A 2 -70.18 -17.03 7.54
N ARG A 3 -69.78 -18.05 8.31
CA ARG A 3 -68.60 -18.09 9.19
C ARG A 3 -67.36 -18.55 8.42
N SER A 4 -66.17 -18.14 8.88
CA SER A 4 -64.90 -18.91 9.00
C SER A 4 -63.74 -17.92 9.07
N VAL A 5 -63.19 -17.58 10.25
CA VAL A 5 -62.06 -18.28 10.91
C VAL A 5 -60.98 -18.66 9.89
N TRP A 6 -59.75 -18.18 10.08
CA TRP A 6 -58.51 -18.95 10.16
C TRP A 6 -57.37 -17.99 10.54
N LYS A 7 -56.79 -18.23 11.72
CA LYS A 7 -55.54 -17.62 12.18
C LYS A 7 -54.40 -18.23 11.34
N VAL A 8 -53.54 -17.39 10.75
CA VAL A 8 -52.16 -17.79 10.48
C VAL A 8 -51.23 -16.69 10.98
N VAL A 9 -50.65 -16.99 12.15
CA VAL A 9 -49.46 -16.36 12.70
C VAL A 9 -48.27 -16.76 11.82
N ARG A 10 -47.42 -15.80 11.43
CA ARG A 10 -45.99 -15.96 11.09
C ARG A 10 -45.41 -14.56 10.89
N MET A 11 -44.94 -13.91 11.94
CA MET A 11 -43.61 -14.03 12.55
C MET A 11 -42.49 -13.60 11.59
N CYS A 12 -41.88 -12.49 11.97
CA CYS A 12 -40.83 -11.72 11.30
C CYS A 12 -39.55 -12.51 11.06
N VAL A 13 -38.88 -12.26 9.93
CA VAL A 13 -37.42 -12.36 9.85
C VAL A 13 -36.92 -11.12 9.10
N ALA A 14 -36.52 -10.11 9.86
CA ALA A 14 -35.70 -9.03 9.35
C ALA A 14 -34.32 -9.61 9.08
N VAL A 15 -33.96 -9.81 7.81
CA VAL A 15 -32.62 -10.21 7.41
C VAL A 15 -31.73 -8.99 7.57
N ALA A 16 -31.14 -8.83 8.75
CA ALA A 16 -30.01 -7.94 8.95
C ALA A 16 -28.82 -8.55 8.17
N LEU A 17 -28.60 -8.07 6.95
CA LEU A 17 -27.34 -8.26 6.25
C LEU A 17 -26.29 -7.47 7.04
N ILE A 18 -25.69 -8.13 8.03
CA ILE A 18 -24.48 -7.68 8.68
C ILE A 18 -23.41 -7.79 7.59
N SER A 19 -23.23 -6.72 6.83
CA SER A 19 -22.07 -6.52 5.97
C SER A 19 -20.88 -6.44 6.90
N ALA A 20 -20.29 -7.60 7.20
CA ALA A 20 -19.03 -7.71 7.89
C ALA A 20 -18.00 -7.04 6.99
N CYS A 21 -17.77 -5.75 7.23
CA CYS A 21 -16.60 -5.07 6.74
C CYS A 21 -15.43 -5.74 7.47
N SER A 22 -14.86 -6.78 6.85
CA SER A 22 -13.62 -7.38 7.32
C SER A 22 -12.56 -6.31 7.13
N THR A 23 -12.31 -5.54 8.19
CA THR A 23 -11.15 -4.66 8.28
C THR A 23 -9.94 -5.56 8.20
N MET A 24 -9.40 -5.77 7.00
CA MET A 24 -8.18 -6.54 6.82
C MET A 24 -7.07 -5.83 7.59
N PRO A 25 -6.21 -6.57 8.31
CA PRO A 25 -5.09 -5.97 9.00
C PRO A 25 -4.20 -5.21 8.01
N LEU A 26 -3.88 -3.96 8.35
CA LEU A 26 -3.09 -3.04 7.54
C LEU A 26 -1.65 -3.53 7.28
N GLU A 27 -1.14 -4.42 8.14
CA GLU A 27 0.16 -5.05 7.97
C GLU A 27 0.06 -6.58 8.03
N PRO A 28 0.77 -7.30 7.14
CA PRO A 28 0.93 -8.74 7.25
C PRO A 28 1.62 -9.11 8.56
N SER A 29 1.15 -10.17 9.22
CA SER A 29 1.89 -10.82 10.31
C SER A 29 3.28 -11.29 9.83
N LYS A 30 4.20 -11.54 10.76
CA LYS A 30 5.56 -12.02 10.43
C LYS A 30 5.54 -13.31 9.59
N SER A 31 4.61 -14.22 9.86
CA SER A 31 4.42 -15.46 9.08
C SER A 31 3.88 -15.18 7.68
N GLU A 32 2.93 -14.26 7.55
CA GLU A 32 2.40 -13.86 6.24
C GLU A 32 3.47 -13.14 5.41
N TYR A 33 4.27 -12.27 6.04
CA TYR A 33 5.38 -11.60 5.40
C TYR A 33 6.39 -12.60 4.83
N ALA A 34 6.73 -13.65 5.59
CA ALA A 34 7.63 -14.70 5.12
C ALA A 34 7.06 -15.47 3.91
N ALA A 35 5.76 -15.77 3.92
CA ALA A 35 5.09 -16.43 2.80
C ALA A 35 5.06 -15.54 1.55
N LEU A 36 4.63 -14.27 1.69
CA LEU A 36 4.57 -13.30 0.59
C LEU A 36 5.95 -12.99 0.01
N SER A 37 7.01 -13.02 0.84
CA SER A 37 8.37 -12.81 0.37
C SER A 37 8.93 -13.98 -0.44
N ALA A 38 8.33 -15.17 -0.30
CA ALA A 38 8.72 -16.37 -1.06
C ALA A 38 7.99 -16.47 -2.41
N GLU A 39 6.87 -15.77 -2.59
CA GLU A 39 6.18 -15.65 -3.87
C GLU A 39 6.93 -14.70 -4.81
N PRO A 40 6.93 -14.88 -6.14
CA PRO A 40 7.57 -13.94 -7.05
C PRO A 40 6.87 -12.56 -7.03
N ALA A 41 7.62 -11.50 -7.30
CA ALA A 41 7.04 -10.18 -7.56
C ALA A 41 6.09 -10.26 -8.78
N PRO A 42 4.94 -9.56 -8.76
CA PRO A 42 4.06 -9.53 -9.91
C PRO A 42 4.75 -8.89 -11.12
N SER A 43 4.41 -9.38 -12.31
CA SER A 43 5.01 -8.94 -13.58
C SER A 43 4.81 -7.44 -13.88
N GLU A 44 3.80 -6.85 -13.28
CA GLU A 44 3.45 -5.44 -13.35
C GLU A 44 4.48 -4.56 -12.63
N TRP A 45 5.19 -5.10 -11.63
CA TRP A 45 6.34 -4.49 -10.99
C TRP A 45 7.62 -4.81 -11.78
N ALA A 46 7.67 -4.32 -13.02
CA ALA A 46 8.82 -4.47 -13.90
C ALA A 46 9.57 -3.14 -14.07
N GLU A 47 10.85 -3.23 -14.43
CA GLU A 47 11.64 -2.08 -14.85
C GLU A 47 10.92 -1.30 -15.97
N GLY A 48 10.90 0.03 -15.86
CA GLY A 48 10.20 0.93 -16.78
C GLY A 48 8.71 1.10 -16.47
N SER A 49 8.11 0.27 -15.62
CA SER A 49 6.71 0.48 -15.18
C SER A 49 6.59 1.75 -14.35
N ILE A 50 5.42 2.41 -14.47
CA ILE A 50 5.10 3.63 -13.72
C ILE A 50 4.07 3.27 -12.66
N TRP A 51 4.27 3.77 -11.45
CA TRP A 51 3.43 3.51 -10.29
C TRP A 51 3.12 4.79 -9.55
N THR A 52 1.85 4.99 -9.20
CA THR A 52 1.41 6.06 -8.30
C THR A 52 1.09 5.47 -6.94
N PHE A 53 1.69 6.04 -5.90
CA PHE A 53 1.43 5.71 -4.51
C PHE A 53 0.74 6.87 -3.82
N SER A 54 -0.23 6.56 -2.97
CA SER A 54 -1.03 7.56 -2.26
C SER A 54 -1.27 7.15 -0.80
N PHE A 55 -1.21 8.11 0.10
CA PHE A 55 -1.63 7.96 1.50
C PHE A 55 -2.25 9.26 2.00
N GLU A 56 -3.04 9.17 3.07
CA GLU A 56 -3.62 10.34 3.72
C GLU A 56 -2.90 10.63 5.03
N GLU A 57 -2.56 11.89 5.27
CA GLU A 57 -2.00 12.36 6.54
C GLU A 57 -2.66 13.70 6.91
N SER A 58 -3.23 13.77 8.11
CA SER A 58 -3.91 14.97 8.62
C SER A 58 -4.99 15.56 7.69
N GLY A 59 -5.78 14.69 7.03
CA GLY A 59 -6.84 15.11 6.11
C GLY A 59 -6.34 15.53 4.72
N LYS A 60 -5.04 15.40 4.44
CA LYS A 60 -4.43 15.70 3.15
C LYS A 60 -3.96 14.43 2.47
N ILE A 61 -4.33 14.28 1.20
CA ILE A 61 -3.84 13.19 0.36
C ILE A 61 -2.48 13.58 -0.23
N TYR A 62 -1.50 12.71 -0.03
CA TYR A 62 -0.18 12.79 -0.64
C TYR A 62 -0.14 11.75 -1.76
N SER A 63 0.41 12.11 -2.92
CA SER A 63 0.53 11.19 -4.05
C SER A 63 1.84 11.40 -4.78
N PHE A 64 2.52 10.31 -5.10
CA PHE A 64 3.84 10.29 -5.72
C PHE A 64 3.82 9.31 -6.87
N THR A 65 4.33 9.74 -8.02
CA THR A 65 4.41 8.87 -9.20
C THR A 65 5.87 8.61 -9.54
N TYR A 66 6.23 7.34 -9.62
CA TYR A 66 7.58 6.89 -9.87
C TYR A 66 7.66 5.93 -11.05
N LYS A 67 8.78 5.96 -11.75
CA LYS A 67 9.19 4.92 -12.68
C LYS A 67 10.15 3.96 -11.99
N VAL A 68 9.88 2.66 -12.11
CA VAL A 68 10.72 1.58 -11.58
C VAL A 68 12.00 1.46 -12.40
N THR A 69 13.15 1.44 -11.74
CA THR A 69 14.46 1.22 -12.38
C THR A 69 15.21 0.07 -11.72
N LYS A 70 16.29 -0.41 -12.35
CA LYS A 70 17.26 -1.32 -11.74
C LYS A 70 18.56 -0.62 -11.35
N GLU A 71 18.59 0.71 -11.39
CA GLU A 71 19.76 1.47 -10.99
C GLU A 71 19.91 1.44 -9.47
N PRO A 72 21.12 1.19 -8.96
CA PRO A 72 21.36 1.24 -7.52
C PRO A 72 21.30 2.69 -7.03
N ILE A 73 20.76 2.89 -5.83
CA ILE A 73 20.80 4.16 -5.12
C ILE A 73 21.42 3.97 -3.75
N SER A 74 22.20 4.96 -3.29
CA SER A 74 22.66 4.96 -1.90
C SER A 74 21.52 5.37 -0.98
N ASP A 75 21.21 4.53 -0.01
CA ASP A 75 20.43 4.92 1.16
C ASP A 75 21.23 4.68 2.45
N CYS A 76 20.65 5.07 3.59
CA CYS A 76 21.26 4.83 4.89
C CYS A 76 20.96 3.43 5.45
N ALA A 77 20.14 2.64 4.75
CA ALA A 77 19.80 1.29 5.16
C ALA A 77 20.81 0.29 4.59
N SER A 78 20.84 -0.90 5.17
CA SER A 78 21.60 -2.01 4.60
C SER A 78 20.83 -2.69 3.46
N GLY A 79 21.57 -3.30 2.54
CA GLY A 79 21.03 -4.02 1.38
C GLY A 79 20.92 -3.12 0.18
N ALA A 80 21.46 -3.55 -0.97
CA ALA A 80 21.57 -2.77 -2.20
C ALA A 80 20.19 -2.29 -2.69
N PRO A 81 19.79 -1.05 -2.39
CA PRO A 81 18.48 -0.53 -2.79
C PRO A 81 18.52 -0.14 -4.26
N LEU A 82 17.36 -0.18 -4.90
CA LEU A 82 17.17 0.25 -6.27
C LEU A 82 16.42 1.58 -6.32
N GLU A 83 16.57 2.33 -7.40
CA GLU A 83 16.01 3.67 -7.54
C GLU A 83 14.59 3.67 -8.12
N LEU A 84 13.71 4.45 -7.49
CA LEU A 84 12.44 4.93 -8.05
C LEU A 84 12.63 6.38 -8.50
N VAL A 85 12.48 6.61 -9.80
CA VAL A 85 12.68 7.95 -10.38
C VAL A 85 11.33 8.67 -10.47
N PRO A 86 11.18 9.89 -9.92
CA PRO A 86 9.91 10.62 -9.97
C PRO A 86 9.57 11.00 -11.41
N VAL A 87 8.29 10.92 -11.76
CA VAL A 87 7.76 11.28 -13.09
C VAL A 87 6.54 12.17 -12.97
N GLY A 88 6.29 12.98 -14.01
CA GLY A 88 5.20 13.95 -14.06
C GLY A 88 5.67 15.39 -14.10
N GLU A 89 4.72 16.31 -14.21
CA GLU A 89 5.01 17.75 -14.19
C GLU A 89 5.55 18.17 -12.83
N GLY A 90 6.69 18.87 -12.81
CA GLY A 90 7.35 19.29 -11.57
C GLY A 90 8.16 18.20 -10.86
N ALA A 91 8.34 17.02 -11.46
CA ALA A 91 9.20 15.98 -10.91
C ALA A 91 10.65 16.48 -10.77
N ASN A 92 11.20 16.39 -9.56
CA ASN A 92 12.57 16.77 -9.26
C ASN A 92 13.40 15.50 -9.00
N PRO A 93 14.53 15.28 -9.70
CA PRO A 93 15.40 14.12 -9.47
C PRO A 93 15.91 13.99 -8.02
N LYS A 94 15.85 15.06 -7.22
CA LYS A 94 16.18 15.00 -5.79
C LYS A 94 15.14 14.26 -4.95
N ASP A 95 13.93 14.07 -5.47
CA ASP A 95 12.82 13.36 -4.83
C ASP A 95 12.80 11.88 -5.23
N ALA A 96 13.93 11.35 -5.71
CA ALA A 96 14.10 9.92 -5.96
C ALA A 96 13.97 9.12 -4.65
N ALA A 97 13.25 8.01 -4.72
CA ALA A 97 13.05 7.10 -3.60
C ALA A 97 13.91 5.84 -3.78
N ALA A 98 14.30 5.20 -2.67
CA ALA A 98 14.93 3.89 -2.70
C ALA A 98 13.88 2.80 -2.46
N TYR A 99 13.95 1.70 -3.20
CA TYR A 99 13.08 0.57 -2.96
C TYR A 99 13.82 -0.76 -2.85
N ARG A 100 13.20 -1.70 -2.14
CA ARG A 100 13.58 -3.10 -2.04
C ARG A 100 12.34 -3.94 -2.25
N VAL A 101 12.46 -4.97 -3.08
CA VAL A 101 11.40 -5.93 -3.35
C VAL A 101 11.85 -7.32 -2.92
N PHE A 102 11.03 -7.97 -2.10
CA PHE A 102 11.22 -9.33 -1.63
C PHE A 102 9.98 -10.11 -2.01
N GLY A 103 10.04 -10.79 -3.15
CA GLY A 103 8.86 -11.43 -3.68
C GLY A 103 7.73 -10.42 -3.90
N ARG A 104 6.59 -10.62 -3.23
CA ARG A 104 5.47 -9.68 -3.27
C ARG A 104 5.58 -8.52 -2.29
N VAL A 105 6.53 -8.53 -1.38
CA VAL A 105 6.69 -7.43 -0.42
C VAL A 105 7.50 -6.31 -1.03
N LEU A 106 6.98 -5.08 -0.96
CA LEU A 106 7.66 -3.87 -1.36
C LEU A 106 7.93 -2.97 -0.15
N VAL A 107 9.16 -2.47 -0.07
CA VAL A 107 9.59 -1.46 0.89
C VAL A 107 10.17 -0.28 0.12
N ILE A 108 9.68 0.92 0.36
CA ILE A 108 10.14 2.16 -0.27
C ILE A 108 10.55 3.14 0.82
N ASN A 109 11.79 3.61 0.77
CA ASN A 109 12.23 4.76 1.53
C ASN A 109 12.09 6.01 0.65
N LEU A 110 11.16 6.90 1.01
CA LEU A 110 10.89 8.14 0.29
C LEU A 110 11.99 9.19 0.49
N ASN A 111 12.84 9.02 1.51
CA ASN A 111 13.88 9.97 1.87
C ASN A 111 15.25 9.25 1.99
N PRO A 112 15.74 8.58 0.93
CA PRO A 112 16.91 7.70 1.04
C PRO A 112 18.20 8.41 1.46
N ARG A 113 18.28 9.73 1.23
CA ARG A 113 19.45 10.56 1.55
C ARG A 113 19.46 11.08 2.99
N LEU A 114 18.40 10.84 3.76
CA LEU A 114 18.23 11.34 5.12
C LEU A 114 18.16 10.14 6.07
N CYS A 115 19.22 9.91 6.84
CA CYS A 115 19.36 8.70 7.66
C CYS A 115 18.41 8.67 8.87
N ASP A 116 18.01 9.83 9.36
CA ASP A 116 17.17 9.98 10.56
C ASP A 116 15.75 10.46 10.22
N SER A 117 15.41 10.54 8.92
CA SER A 117 14.05 10.85 8.50
C SER A 117 13.22 9.59 8.40
N GLY A 118 11.99 9.65 8.91
CA GLY A 118 10.97 8.69 8.55
C GLY A 118 10.60 8.75 7.07
N GLY A 119 9.49 8.10 6.74
CA GLY A 119 8.95 8.10 5.39
C GLY A 119 9.21 6.78 4.66
N GLU A 120 8.97 5.66 5.35
CA GLU A 120 8.97 4.34 4.73
C GLU A 120 7.53 3.97 4.32
N LEU A 121 7.34 3.56 3.06
CA LEU A 121 6.16 2.82 2.63
C LEU A 121 6.49 1.34 2.65
N ARG A 122 5.70 0.54 3.34
CA ARG A 122 5.87 -0.92 3.40
C ARG A 122 4.54 -1.60 3.12
N GLY A 123 4.56 -2.58 2.22
CA GLY A 123 3.33 -3.26 1.86
C GLY A 123 3.53 -4.41 0.88
N VAL A 124 2.43 -4.76 0.22
CA VAL A 124 2.31 -5.95 -0.63
C VAL A 124 1.86 -5.52 -2.03
N LEU A 125 2.54 -6.07 -3.03
CA LEU A 125 2.17 -6.01 -4.43
C LEU A 125 1.17 -7.13 -4.76
N ASP A 126 0.10 -6.78 -5.45
CA ASP A 126 -0.97 -7.66 -5.88
C ASP A 126 -1.38 -7.31 -7.31
N GLY A 127 -0.70 -7.93 -8.29
CA GLY A 127 -0.80 -7.56 -9.70
C GLY A 127 -0.46 -6.08 -9.92
N PRO A 128 -1.37 -5.27 -10.50
CA PRO A 128 -1.16 -3.84 -10.75
C PRO A 128 -1.44 -2.97 -9.51
N SER A 129 -1.63 -3.54 -8.32
CA SER A 129 -2.00 -2.80 -7.11
C SER A 129 -0.99 -3.00 -5.99
N PHE A 130 -0.92 -2.01 -5.11
CA PHE A 130 -0.15 -2.03 -3.87
C PHE A 130 -1.06 -1.66 -2.71
N ARG A 131 -0.89 -2.36 -1.57
CA ARG A 131 -1.50 -2.00 -0.30
C ARG A 131 -0.46 -2.10 0.80
N GLY A 132 -0.41 -1.11 1.67
CA GLY A 132 0.57 -1.06 2.74
C GLY A 132 0.31 0.05 3.73
N VAL A 133 1.38 0.42 4.41
CA VAL A 133 1.39 1.46 5.43
C VAL A 133 2.51 2.43 5.12
N TYR A 134 2.21 3.72 5.27
CA TYR A 134 3.19 4.77 5.38
C TYR A 134 3.57 4.97 6.85
N ASP A 135 4.86 4.92 7.13
CA ASP A 135 5.44 5.23 8.43
C ASP A 135 6.22 6.55 8.35
N GLY A 136 5.56 7.62 8.76
CA GLY A 136 6.15 8.96 8.85
C GLY A 136 6.94 9.22 10.13
N SER A 137 7.22 8.19 10.95
CA SER A 137 7.90 8.40 12.24
C SER A 137 9.33 8.87 12.07
N THR A 138 9.68 9.94 12.78
CA THR A 138 11.08 10.38 12.89
C THR A 138 11.67 9.83 14.18
N PHE A 139 12.99 9.83 14.31
CA PHE A 139 13.66 9.37 15.53
C PHE A 139 13.16 10.07 16.83
N ILE A 140 12.61 11.28 16.70
CA ILE A 140 12.19 12.15 17.81
C ILE A 140 10.67 12.05 18.09
N SER A 141 9.87 11.50 17.16
CA SER A 141 8.41 11.44 17.27
C SER A 141 7.84 10.09 16.84
N ARG A 142 6.91 9.54 17.62
CA ARG A 142 6.03 8.47 17.12
C ARG A 142 5.18 9.06 15.99
N GLY A 143 5.56 8.77 14.76
CA GLY A 143 4.80 9.17 13.57
C GLY A 143 3.45 8.46 13.52
N THR A 144 2.54 9.05 12.74
CA THR A 144 1.29 8.38 12.37
C THR A 144 1.58 7.32 11.33
N ARG A 145 1.08 6.10 11.60
CA ARG A 145 1.04 5.03 10.61
C ARG A 145 -0.28 5.15 9.86
N THR A 146 -0.21 5.37 8.55
CA THR A 146 -1.40 5.61 7.72
C THR A 146 -1.47 4.61 6.58
N GLU A 147 -2.68 4.26 6.16
CA GLU A 147 -2.87 3.35 5.03
C GLU A 147 -2.31 3.98 3.76
N ALA A 148 -1.55 3.17 3.02
CA ALA A 148 -1.00 3.54 1.74
C ALA A 148 -1.52 2.59 0.66
N THR A 149 -1.89 3.16 -0.46
CA THR A 149 -2.30 2.43 -1.66
C THR A 149 -1.37 2.77 -2.81
N GLY A 150 -1.33 1.92 -3.82
CA GLY A 150 -0.66 2.25 -5.06
C GLY A 150 -1.21 1.45 -6.23
N HIS A 151 -0.98 1.95 -7.43
CA HIS A 151 -1.40 1.29 -8.64
C HIS A 151 -0.44 1.58 -9.79
N ARG A 152 -0.33 0.63 -10.71
CA ARG A 152 0.39 0.82 -11.97
C ARG A 152 -0.37 1.81 -12.84
N VAL A 153 0.36 2.73 -13.45
CA VAL A 153 -0.13 3.67 -14.44
C VAL A 153 0.45 3.28 -15.79
N ASP A 154 -0.40 3.24 -16.81
CA ASP A 154 0.07 3.00 -18.18
C ASP A 154 0.79 4.27 -18.68
N ALA A 155 1.95 4.10 -19.31
CA ALA A 155 2.68 5.23 -19.89
C ALA A 155 1.82 5.86 -21.01
N GLN A 156 1.59 7.17 -20.91
CA GLN A 156 0.92 7.97 -21.94
C GLN A 156 1.85 8.24 -23.13
#